data_AF-A0A374MTN6-F1
#
_entry.id   AF-A0A374MTN6-F1
#
_cell.length_a   1.000
_cell.length_b   1.000
_cell.length_c   1.000
_cell.angle_alpha   90.00
_cell.angle_beta   90.00
_cell.angle_gamma   90.00
#
_symmetry.space_group_name_H-M   'P 1'
#
loop_
_entity.id
_entity.type
_entity.pdbx_description
1 polymer ?
#
loop_
_entity_poly.entity_id
_entity_poly.type
_entity_poly.pdbx_seq_one_letter_code
_entity_poly.pdbx_strand_id
1 'polypeptide(L)'
;MITRAEAQQITVSSYNDLCNRHGGTVRGNDTISDIVNVGCHYLLSHYKDIVQTADKDEVYDLVSLNYKYMTEAKIIAGAMKQWLPDLLTQQHIDGIASMIILNIGWSGMWNFLCDYFKQEHDRVI
;
A
#
# COMPACT_ATOMS: atom_id res chain seq x y z
N MET A 1 -15.10 -3.04 -3.01
CA MET A 1 -14.75 -1.63 -2.75
C MET A 1 -14.56 -1.42 -1.27
N ILE A 2 -13.35 -1.00 -0.87
CA ILE A 2 -12.98 -0.75 0.53
C ILE A 2 -13.71 0.49 1.08
N THR A 3 -14.10 0.46 2.36
CA THR A 3 -14.63 1.66 3.03
C THR A 3 -13.52 2.50 3.66
N ARG A 4 -13.80 3.77 3.96
CA ARG A 4 -12.84 4.62 4.71
C ARG A 4 -12.52 4.07 6.10
N ALA A 5 -13.52 3.51 6.79
CA ALA A 5 -13.32 2.94 8.12
C ALA A 5 -12.43 1.69 8.08
N GLU A 6 -12.65 0.83 7.08
CA GLU A 6 -11.81 -0.35 6.85
C GLU A 6 -10.38 0.04 6.47
N ALA A 7 -10.22 1.02 5.58
CA ALA A 7 -8.90 1.58 5.24
C ALA A 7 -8.18 2.17 6.46
N GLN A 8 -8.89 2.89 7.33
CA GLN A 8 -8.33 3.37 8.60
C GLN A 8 -7.91 2.20 9.50
N GLN A 9 -8.73 1.15 9.61
CA GLN A 9 -8.41 0.01 10.47
C GLN A 9 -7.15 -0.73 10.03
N ILE A 10 -7.04 -1.07 8.73
CA ILE A 10 -5.87 -1.82 8.23
C ILE A 10 -4.60 -1.01 8.36
N THR A 11 -4.68 0.31 8.14
CA THR A 11 -3.50 1.20 8.21
C THR A 11 -3.09 1.48 9.65
N VAL A 12 -4.03 1.59 10.59
CA VAL A 12 -3.72 1.74 12.03
C VAL A 12 -3.02 0.51 12.56
N SER A 13 -3.55 -0.66 12.18
CA SER A 13 -2.96 -1.93 12.54
C SER A 13 -1.51 -2.02 12.06
N SER A 14 -1.29 -1.70 10.77
CA SER A 14 0.04 -1.72 10.14
C SER A 14 1.02 -0.75 10.79
N TYR A 15 0.62 0.51 10.95
CA TYR A 15 1.46 1.57 11.53
C TYR A 15 1.87 1.23 12.97
N ASN A 16 0.96 0.64 13.76
CA ASN A 16 1.27 0.24 15.13
C ASN A 16 2.31 -0.87 15.17
N ASP A 17 2.25 -1.89 14.31
CA ASP A 17 3.28 -2.93 14.29
C ASP A 17 4.63 -2.33 13.89
N LEU A 18 4.63 -1.47 12.87
CA LEU A 18 5.85 -0.81 12.41
C LEU A 18 6.47 0.03 13.54
N CYS A 19 5.65 0.79 14.28
CA CYS A 19 6.12 1.53 15.44
C CYS A 19 6.70 0.62 16.52
N ASN A 20 6.03 -0.51 16.82
CA ASN A 20 6.51 -1.49 17.79
C ASN A 20 7.84 -2.10 17.36
N ARG A 21 8.02 -2.37 16.07
CA ARG A 21 9.25 -2.95 15.51
C ARG A 21 10.43 -1.98 15.55
N HIS A 22 10.17 -0.71 15.32
CA HIS A 22 11.19 0.36 15.25
C HIS A 22 11.39 1.12 16.57
N GLY A 23 10.77 0.65 17.67
CA GLY A 23 10.98 1.21 19.01
C GLY A 23 10.29 2.56 19.27
N GLY A 24 9.21 2.87 18.54
CA GLY A 24 8.43 4.10 18.71
C GLY A 24 7.99 4.71 17.39
N THR A 25 8.07 6.03 17.28
CA THR A 25 7.57 6.76 16.10
C THR A 25 8.41 6.51 14.85
N VAL A 26 7.74 6.24 13.74
CA VAL A 26 8.34 5.97 12.43
C VAL A 26 8.39 7.24 11.58
N ARG A 27 9.41 7.38 10.72
CA ARG A 27 9.62 8.59 9.90
C ARG A 27 8.63 8.65 8.74
N GLY A 28 8.37 9.86 8.23
CA GLY A 28 7.37 10.09 7.18
C GLY A 28 7.54 9.24 5.92
N ASN A 29 8.77 9.01 5.46
CA ASN A 29 9.02 8.16 4.29
C ASN A 29 8.74 6.69 4.55
N ASP A 30 9.10 6.19 5.73
CA ASP A 30 8.83 4.80 6.11
C ASP A 30 7.32 4.56 6.26
N THR A 31 6.58 5.55 6.79
CA THR A 31 5.11 5.55 6.80
C THR A 31 4.50 5.55 5.39
N ILE A 32 5.12 6.25 4.43
CA ILE A 32 4.70 6.25 3.02
C ILE A 32 4.96 4.88 2.37
N SER A 33 6.12 4.27 2.62
CA SER A 33 6.43 2.93 2.12
C SER A 33 5.47 1.89 2.70
N ASP A 34 5.15 1.99 3.99
CA ASP A 34 4.22 1.09 4.64
C ASP A 34 2.82 1.15 4.03
N ILE A 35 2.27 2.36 3.83
CA ILE A 35 0.94 2.51 3.25
C ILE A 35 0.86 1.96 1.81
N VAL A 36 1.94 2.06 1.04
CA VAL A 36 2.01 1.45 -0.30
C VAL A 36 1.92 -0.07 -0.18
N ASN A 37 2.71 -0.67 0.71
CA ASN A 37 2.74 -2.12 0.89
C ASN A 37 1.41 -2.68 1.43
N VAL A 38 0.79 -1.98 2.39
CA VAL A 38 -0.56 -2.29 2.87
C VAL A 38 -1.59 -2.21 1.76
N GLY A 39 -1.53 -1.17 0.93
CA GLY A 39 -2.41 -1.00 -0.22
C GLY A 39 -2.26 -2.13 -1.23
N CYS A 40 -1.03 -2.50 -1.58
CA CYS A 40 -0.76 -3.61 -2.47
C CYS A 40 -1.26 -4.93 -1.90
N HIS A 41 -1.00 -5.22 -0.62
CA HIS A 41 -1.49 -6.43 0.03
C HIS A 41 -3.02 -6.50 0.02
N TYR A 42 -3.70 -5.40 0.38
CA TYR A 42 -5.17 -5.35 0.34
C TYR A 42 -5.70 -5.68 -1.06
N LEU A 43 -5.21 -5.01 -2.09
CA LEU A 43 -5.71 -5.20 -3.45
C LEU A 43 -5.44 -6.62 -3.97
N LEU A 44 -4.22 -7.15 -3.78
CA LEU A 44 -3.84 -8.50 -4.27
C LEU A 44 -4.56 -9.63 -3.52
N SER A 45 -4.85 -9.44 -2.23
CA SER A 45 -5.61 -10.43 -1.45
C SER A 45 -7.09 -10.46 -1.86
N HIS A 46 -7.68 -9.31 -2.19
CA HIS A 46 -9.11 -9.17 -2.45
C HIS A 46 -9.50 -9.34 -3.93
N TYR A 47 -8.64 -8.98 -4.87
CA TYR A 47 -8.95 -8.97 -6.29
C TYR A 47 -8.03 -9.92 -7.07
N LYS A 48 -8.61 -10.94 -7.69
CA LYS A 48 -7.88 -11.97 -8.45
C LYS A 48 -7.68 -11.63 -9.93
N ASP A 49 -8.29 -10.54 -10.39
CA ASP A 49 -8.27 -10.06 -11.78
C ASP A 49 -7.31 -8.88 -12.00
N ILE A 50 -6.36 -8.69 -11.07
CA ILE A 50 -5.22 -7.79 -11.23
C ILE A 50 -4.26 -8.36 -12.28
N VAL A 51 -3.88 -7.54 -13.25
CA VAL A 51 -2.95 -7.94 -14.32
C VAL A 51 -1.52 -7.70 -13.86
N GLN A 52 -0.65 -8.70 -14.01
CA GLN A 52 0.74 -8.64 -13.56
C GLN A 52 1.73 -9.05 -14.65
N THR A 53 2.97 -8.54 -14.58
CA THR A 53 4.11 -8.94 -15.42
C THR A 53 5.23 -9.60 -14.61
N ALA A 54 6.01 -10.47 -15.25
CA ALA A 54 7.23 -11.07 -14.71
C ALA A 54 8.31 -10.02 -14.39
N ASP A 55 8.39 -8.93 -15.17
CA ASP A 55 9.46 -7.93 -15.07
C ASP A 55 8.96 -6.63 -14.41
N LYS A 56 9.74 -6.11 -13.47
CA LYS A 56 9.45 -4.82 -12.83
C LYS A 56 9.48 -3.66 -13.83
N ASP A 57 10.24 -3.76 -14.92
CA ASP A 57 10.41 -2.65 -15.86
C ASP A 57 9.22 -2.53 -16.83
N GLU A 58 8.45 -3.62 -17.00
CA GLU A 58 7.26 -3.69 -17.86
C GLU A 58 5.96 -3.27 -17.14
N VAL A 59 5.99 -3.03 -15.83
CA VAL A 59 4.78 -2.75 -15.03
C VAL A 59 4.06 -1.47 -15.46
N TYR A 60 4.78 -0.51 -16.06
CA TYR A 60 4.22 0.73 -16.56
C TYR A 60 3.17 0.50 -17.67
N ASP A 61 3.35 -0.52 -18.50
CA ASP A 61 2.42 -0.85 -19.58
C ASP A 61 1.10 -1.40 -19.04
N LEU A 62 1.12 -2.02 -17.85
CA LEU A 62 -0.04 -2.62 -17.20
C LEU A 62 -0.81 -1.65 -16.29
N VAL A 63 -0.28 -0.46 -15.99
CA VAL A 63 -0.92 0.52 -15.09
C VAL A 63 -2.34 0.85 -15.55
N SER A 64 -2.55 1.05 -16.85
CA SER A 64 -3.87 1.38 -17.40
C SER A 64 -4.91 0.27 -17.17
N LEU A 65 -4.48 -0.99 -17.16
CA LEU A 65 -5.34 -2.16 -16.95
C LEU A 65 -5.78 -2.29 -15.48
N ASN A 66 -4.91 -1.89 -14.55
CA ASN A 66 -5.17 -1.91 -13.11
C ASN A 66 -5.78 -0.60 -12.58
N TYR A 67 -5.95 0.42 -13.41
CA TYR A 67 -6.47 1.74 -13.01
C TYR A 67 -7.89 1.70 -12.44
N LYS A 68 -8.66 0.63 -12.73
CA LYS A 68 -9.97 0.36 -12.13
C LYS A 68 -9.94 0.31 -10.58
N TYR A 69 -8.79 0.01 -9.96
CA TYR A 69 -8.62 -0.01 -8.50
C TYR A 69 -8.10 1.31 -7.91
N MET A 70 -7.96 2.36 -8.72
CA MET A 70 -7.42 3.65 -8.29
C MET A 70 -8.26 4.28 -7.18
N THR A 71 -9.58 4.11 -7.21
CA THR A 71 -10.47 4.62 -6.16
C THR A 71 -10.14 4.00 -4.80
N GLU A 72 -10.03 2.68 -4.73
CA GLU A 72 -9.63 1.96 -3.52
C GLU A 72 -8.22 2.34 -3.06
N ALA A 73 -7.27 2.43 -4.00
CA ALA A 73 -5.91 2.87 -3.70
C ALA A 73 -5.86 4.27 -3.07
N LYS A 74 -6.68 5.21 -3.57
CA LYS A 74 -6.82 6.56 -2.99
C LYS A 74 -7.49 6.55 -1.61
N ILE A 75 -8.45 5.67 -1.37
CA ILE A 75 -9.09 5.53 -0.06
C ILE A 75 -8.05 5.04 0.97
N ILE A 76 -7.24 4.04 0.61
CA ILE A 76 -6.16 3.52 1.46
C ILE A 76 -5.10 4.60 1.68
N ALA A 77 -4.58 5.20 0.61
CA ALA A 77 -3.59 6.29 0.70
C ALA A 77 -4.12 7.47 1.53
N GLY A 78 -5.40 7.83 1.44
CA GLY A 78 -6.00 8.89 2.24
C GLY A 78 -6.10 8.57 3.74
N ALA A 79 -6.12 7.29 4.13
CA ALA A 79 -6.22 6.89 5.53
C ALA A 79 -4.97 7.26 6.35
N MET A 80 -3.82 7.46 5.70
CA MET A 80 -2.57 7.84 6.39
C MET A 80 -2.58 9.29 6.91
N LYS A 81 -3.56 10.11 6.52
CA LYS A 81 -3.65 11.52 6.93
C LYS A 81 -3.66 11.71 8.45
N GLN A 82 -4.07 10.69 9.20
CA GLN A 82 -4.04 10.72 10.66
C GLN A 82 -2.61 10.73 11.26
N TRP A 83 -1.59 10.23 10.54
CA TRP A 83 -0.19 10.24 11.00
C TRP A 83 0.67 11.28 10.31
N LEU A 84 0.27 11.70 9.10
CA LEU A 84 1.00 12.70 8.31
C LEU A 84 0.08 13.86 7.88
N PRO A 85 -0.59 14.54 8.83
CA PRO A 85 -1.63 15.54 8.52
C PRO A 85 -1.10 16.74 7.74
N ASP A 86 0.13 17.17 8.03
CA ASP A 86 0.76 18.33 7.40
C ASP A 86 1.44 18.00 6.07
N LEU A 87 1.71 16.70 5.83
CA LEU A 87 2.35 16.23 4.61
C LEU A 87 1.32 15.87 3.53
N LEU A 88 0.10 15.48 3.91
CA LEU A 88 -0.88 14.93 2.96
C LEU A 88 -1.76 15.98 2.28
N THR A 89 -1.25 16.48 1.16
CA THR A 89 -2.09 17.12 0.13
C THR A 89 -2.78 16.07 -0.75
N GLN A 90 -3.80 16.47 -1.52
CA GLN A 90 -4.45 15.57 -2.49
C GLN A 90 -3.45 15.02 -3.52
N GLN A 91 -2.46 15.83 -3.92
CA GLN A 91 -1.40 15.40 -4.84
C GLN A 91 -0.55 14.27 -4.25
N HIS A 92 -0.26 14.31 -2.95
CA HIS A 92 0.46 13.22 -2.29
C HIS A 92 -0.36 11.93 -2.25
N ILE A 93 -1.66 12.03 -1.95
CA ILE A 93 -2.58 10.89 -1.99
C ILE A 93 -2.61 10.27 -3.40
N ASP A 94 -2.71 11.08 -4.43
CA ASP A 94 -2.75 10.62 -5.82
C ASP A 94 -1.42 9.96 -6.22
N GLY A 95 -0.29 10.48 -5.75
CA GLY A 95 1.05 9.90 -5.96
C GLY A 95 1.19 8.53 -5.30
N ILE A 96 0.79 8.41 -4.04
CA ILE A 96 0.85 7.15 -3.29
C ILE A 96 -0.11 6.11 -3.88
N ALA A 97 -1.32 6.51 -4.25
CA ALA A 97 -2.25 5.63 -4.94
C ALA A 97 -1.67 5.13 -6.28
N SER A 98 -0.99 6.00 -7.03
CA SER A 98 -0.29 5.61 -8.26
C SER A 98 0.83 4.61 -8.00
N MET A 99 1.58 4.77 -6.90
CA MET A 99 2.59 3.79 -6.49
C MET A 99 1.97 2.44 -6.14
N ILE A 100 0.82 2.41 -5.45
CA ILE A 100 0.09 1.16 -5.18
C ILE A 100 -0.29 0.47 -6.49
N ILE A 101 -0.92 1.20 -7.43
CA ILE A 101 -1.35 0.64 -8.72
C ILE A 101 -0.17 0.12 -9.55
N LEU A 102 0.96 0.82 -9.53
CA LEU A 102 2.18 0.39 -10.20
C LEU A 102 2.68 -0.95 -9.62
N ASN A 103 2.82 -1.02 -8.29
CA ASN A 103 3.44 -2.17 -7.63
C ASN A 103 2.56 -3.43 -7.67
N ILE A 104 1.22 -3.32 -7.66
CA ILE A 104 0.37 -4.51 -7.84
C ILE A 104 0.54 -5.16 -9.23
N GLY A 105 1.04 -4.41 -10.22
CA GLY A 105 1.34 -4.92 -11.56
C GLY A 105 2.61 -5.78 -11.64
N TRP A 106 3.44 -5.81 -10.59
CA TRP A 106 4.63 -6.66 -10.55
C TRP A 106 4.28 -8.05 -10.00
N SER A 107 4.62 -9.12 -10.72
CA SER A 107 4.37 -10.51 -10.29
C SER A 107 5.13 -10.90 -9.01
N GLY A 108 6.30 -10.30 -8.77
CA GLY A 108 7.07 -10.54 -7.55
C GLY A 108 6.51 -9.83 -6.31
N MET A 109 5.50 -8.98 -6.47
CA MET A 109 5.00 -8.13 -5.39
C MET A 109 4.43 -8.95 -4.23
N TRP A 110 3.73 -10.04 -4.48
CA TRP A 110 3.18 -10.87 -3.40
C TRP A 110 4.28 -11.48 -2.51
N ASN A 111 5.33 -12.03 -3.14
CA ASN A 111 6.45 -12.60 -2.40
C ASN A 111 7.20 -11.52 -1.60
N PHE A 112 7.42 -10.35 -2.20
CA PHE A 112 7.98 -9.20 -1.51
C PHE A 112 7.16 -8.81 -0.28
N LEU A 113 5.82 -8.80 -0.41
CA LEU A 113 4.92 -8.48 0.70
C LEU A 113 5.01 -9.51 1.83
N CYS A 114 5.08 -10.81 1.52
CA CYS A 114 5.27 -11.85 2.54
C CYS A 114 6.55 -11.61 3.36
N ASP A 115 7.65 -11.27 2.71
CA ASP A 115 8.92 -10.96 3.38
C ASP A 115 8.83 -9.65 4.18
N TYR A 116 8.25 -8.60 3.59
CA TYR A 116 8.06 -7.30 4.22
C TYR A 116 7.22 -7.40 5.52
N PHE A 117 6.03 -8.01 5.46
CA PHE A 117 5.16 -8.13 6.62
C PHE A 117 5.76 -9.01 7.72
N LYS A 118 6.54 -10.02 7.35
CA LYS A 118 7.28 -10.82 8.34
C LYS A 118 8.37 -9.99 9.02
N GLN A 119 9.11 -9.19 8.27
CA GLN A 119 10.24 -8.43 8.79
C GLN A 119 9.80 -7.21 9.62
N GLU A 120 8.85 -6.45 9.10
CA GLU A 120 8.47 -5.13 9.60
C GLU A 120 7.23 -5.16 10.52
N HIS A 121 6.38 -6.19 10.40
CA HIS A 121 5.13 -6.30 11.17
C HIS A 121 5.04 -7.54 12.06
N ASP A 122 6.02 -8.46 12.00
CA ASP A 122 5.98 -9.77 12.66
C ASP A 122 4.70 -10.58 12.31
N ARG A 123 4.26 -10.45 11.05
CA ARG A 123 3.04 -11.09 10.53
C ARG A 123 3.36 -12.03 9.38
N VAL A 124 2.64 -13.15 9.34
CA VAL A 124 2.60 -14.05 8.19
C VAL A 124 1.28 -13.80 7.46
N ILE A 125 1.36 -13.49 6.17
CA ILE A 125 0.24 -13.25 5.26
C ILE A 125 0.26 -14.19 4.06
#